data_AF-A0A554ISV1-F1
#
_entry.id   AF-A0A554ISV1-F1
#
_cell.length_a   1.000
_cell.length_b   1.000
_cell.length_c   1.000
_cell.angle_alpha   90.00
_cell.angle_beta   90.00
_cell.angle_gamma   90.00
#
_symmetry.space_group_name_H-M   'P 1'
#
loop_
_entity.id
_entity.type
_entity.pdbx_description
1 polymer ?
#
loop_
_entity_poly.entity_id
_entity_poly.type
_entity_poly.pdbx_seq_one_letter_code
_entity_poly.pdbx_strand_id
1 'polypeptide(L)'
;MNPKQFLQIGGVILLLLAVIGFLAPRIGGDYLWFDNAENLAHGVLGVVALVLAPLPLGDLKKWVVVLVGLVALYFGIVGFMVAGNESPNWYGITNLENPLDNFVHLAVGVWALAAAFMNKPTQA
;
A
#
# COMPACT_ATOMS: atom_id res chain seq x y z
N MET A 1 5.04 9.90 13.22
CA MET A 1 4.20 10.23 12.04
C MET A 1 2.80 9.79 12.37
N ASN A 2 1.82 10.70 12.38
CA ASN A 2 0.42 10.40 12.72
C ASN A 2 -0.40 9.83 11.54
N PRO A 3 -1.61 9.29 11.78
CA PRO A 3 -2.44 8.71 10.72
C PRO A 3 -2.73 9.67 9.56
N LYS A 4 -2.91 10.97 9.85
CA LYS A 4 -3.08 11.98 8.80
C LYS A 4 -1.82 12.08 7.93
N GLN A 5 -0.65 12.19 8.54
CA GLN A 5 0.62 12.27 7.80
C GLN A 5 0.88 11.01 6.98
N PHE A 6 0.53 9.82 7.50
CA PHE A 6 0.59 8.58 6.73
C PHE A 6 -0.33 8.63 5.51
N LEU A 7 -1.60 9.03 5.67
CA LEU A 7 -2.52 9.16 4.53
C LEU A 7 -2.03 10.18 3.49
N GLN A 8 -1.41 11.28 3.92
CA GLN A 8 -0.83 12.27 3.01
C GLN A 8 0.38 11.71 2.24
N ILE A 9 1.38 11.22 2.96
CA ILE A 9 2.64 10.78 2.34
C ILE A 9 2.42 9.47 1.58
N GLY A 10 1.75 8.50 2.20
CA GLY A 10 1.37 7.24 1.56
C GLY A 10 0.46 7.44 0.36
N GLY A 11 -0.50 8.38 0.43
CA GLY A 11 -1.36 8.72 -0.70
C GLY A 11 -0.57 9.27 -1.90
N VAL A 12 0.39 10.16 -1.66
CA VAL A 12 1.29 10.65 -2.72
C VAL A 12 2.13 9.50 -3.30
N ILE A 13 2.72 8.67 -2.44
CA ILE A 13 3.55 7.53 -2.89
C ILE A 13 2.74 6.58 -3.77
N LEU A 14 1.52 6.21 -3.35
CA LEU A 14 0.64 5.31 -4.12
C LEU A 14 0.27 5.91 -5.49
N LEU A 15 -0.03 7.21 -5.56
CA LEU A 15 -0.29 7.87 -6.83
C LEU A 15 0.93 7.87 -7.75
N LEU A 16 2.12 8.16 -7.19
CA LEU A 16 3.36 8.12 -7.95
C LEU A 16 3.63 6.71 -8.46
N LEU A 17 3.48 5.67 -7.63
CA LEU A 17 3.64 4.28 -8.04
C LEU A 17 2.66 3.90 -9.15
N ALA A 18 1.39 4.31 -9.07
CA ALA A 18 0.41 4.07 -10.11
C ALA A 18 0.81 4.71 -11.45
N VAL A 19 1.16 6.01 -11.43
CA VAL A 19 1.60 6.72 -12.64
C VAL A 19 2.85 6.09 -13.23
N ILE A 20 3.83 5.80 -12.37
CA ILE A 20 5.08 5.19 -12.76
C ILE A 20 4.84 3.80 -13.36
N GLY A 21 4.02 2.95 -12.74
CA GLY A 21 3.74 1.61 -13.22
C GLY A 21 2.97 1.59 -14.55
N PHE A 22 2.09 2.56 -14.80
CA PHE A 22 1.46 2.70 -16.13
C PHE A 22 2.44 3.15 -17.22
N LEU A 23 3.44 3.99 -16.88
CA LEU A 23 4.41 4.53 -17.85
C LEU A 23 5.63 3.62 -18.06
N ALA A 24 6.01 2.89 -17.02
CA ALA A 24 7.21 2.07 -16.95
C ALA A 24 6.90 0.80 -16.11
N PRO A 25 6.18 -0.18 -16.68
CA PRO A 25 5.67 -1.34 -15.96
C PRO A 25 6.75 -2.34 -15.51
N ARG A 26 8.04 -2.11 -15.79
CA ARG A 26 9.17 -3.01 -15.47
C ARG A 26 10.42 -2.24 -15.04
N ILE A 27 10.39 -1.61 -13.88
CA ILE A 27 11.49 -0.75 -13.37
C ILE A 27 12.65 -1.54 -12.74
N GLY A 28 12.48 -2.84 -12.54
CA GLY A 28 13.54 -3.76 -12.06
C GLY A 28 13.64 -5.04 -12.89
N GLY A 29 13.17 -5.00 -14.15
CA GLY A 29 13.00 -6.20 -14.97
C GLY A 29 11.95 -7.13 -14.34
N ASP A 30 12.27 -8.42 -14.22
CA ASP A 30 11.38 -9.41 -13.60
C ASP A 30 11.37 -9.34 -12.06
N TYR A 31 12.26 -8.55 -11.46
CA TYR A 31 12.30 -8.29 -10.01
C TYR A 31 11.48 -7.06 -9.59
N LEU A 32 10.93 -6.29 -10.52
CA LEU A 32 10.00 -5.20 -10.20
C LEU A 32 9.18 -4.84 -11.42
N TRP A 33 8.02 -5.49 -11.53
CA TRP A 33 6.99 -5.15 -12.50
C TRP A 33 5.74 -4.63 -11.80
N PHE A 34 4.89 -3.96 -12.57
CA PHE A 34 3.59 -3.47 -12.13
C PHE A 34 2.54 -3.83 -13.18
N ASP A 35 1.47 -4.49 -12.75
CA ASP A 35 0.36 -4.78 -13.66
C ASP A 35 -0.72 -3.69 -13.64
N ASN A 36 -1.57 -3.68 -14.66
CA ASN A 36 -2.59 -2.63 -14.81
C ASN A 36 -3.61 -2.60 -13.67
N ALA A 37 -3.95 -3.75 -13.08
CA ALA A 37 -4.90 -3.83 -11.98
C ALA A 37 -4.28 -3.31 -10.67
N GLU A 38 -3.03 -3.67 -10.40
CA GLU A 38 -2.24 -3.17 -9.28
C GLU A 38 -2.06 -1.65 -9.37
N ASN A 39 -1.67 -1.14 -10.55
CA ASN A 39 -1.54 0.30 -10.79
C ASN A 39 -2.86 1.05 -10.59
N LEU A 40 -3.98 0.47 -11.04
CA LEU A 40 -5.30 1.04 -10.79
C LEU A 40 -5.65 1.05 -9.30
N ALA A 41 -5.37 -0.04 -8.57
CA ALA A 41 -5.61 -0.14 -7.15
C ALA A 41 -4.79 0.90 -6.37
N HIS A 42 -3.48 1.02 -6.67
CA HIS A 42 -2.61 2.07 -6.13
C HIS A 42 -3.13 3.47 -6.44
N GLY A 43 -3.58 3.71 -7.68
CA GLY A 43 -4.15 4.99 -8.09
C GLY A 43 -5.39 5.36 -7.26
N VAL A 44 -6.36 4.45 -7.18
CA VAL A 44 -7.61 4.68 -6.42
C VAL A 44 -7.32 4.86 -4.94
N LEU A 45 -6.51 3.98 -4.33
CA LEU A 45 -6.16 4.08 -2.91
C LEU A 45 -5.38 5.36 -2.61
N GLY A 46 -4.49 5.78 -3.52
CA GLY A 46 -3.76 7.04 -3.42
C GLY A 46 -4.69 8.26 -3.41
N VAL A 47 -5.63 8.35 -4.37
CA VAL A 47 -6.64 9.41 -4.39
C VAL A 47 -7.46 9.41 -3.10
N VAL A 48 -7.98 8.25 -2.70
CA VAL A 48 -8.80 8.11 -1.49
C VAL A 48 -8.02 8.55 -0.25
N ALA A 49 -6.76 8.14 -0.10
CA ALA A 49 -5.93 8.53 1.04
C ALA A 49 -5.72 10.05 1.11
N LEU A 50 -5.43 10.70 -0.03
CA LEU A 50 -5.28 12.16 -0.09
C LEU A 50 -6.57 12.91 0.19
N VAL A 51 -7.72 12.37 -0.24
CA VAL A 51 -9.04 12.94 0.08
C VAL A 51 -9.36 12.79 1.57
N LEU A 52 -9.08 11.64 2.18
CA LEU A 52 -9.38 11.38 3.59
C LEU A 52 -8.46 12.15 4.55
N ALA A 53 -7.22 12.42 4.15
CA ALA A 53 -6.22 13.09 4.97
C ALA A 53 -6.67 14.44 5.59
N PRO A 54 -7.23 15.40 4.84
CA PRO A 54 -7.67 16.69 5.38
C PRO A 54 -9.01 16.65 6.12
N LEU A 55 -9.86 15.63 5.92
CA LEU A 55 -11.21 15.59 6.48
C LEU A 55 -11.20 15.44 8.01
N PRO A 56 -12.15 16.01 8.77
CA PRO A 56 -12.16 15.97 10.24
C PRO A 56 -12.72 14.64 10.81
N LEU A 57 -12.16 13.50 10.40
CA LEU A 57 -12.69 12.16 10.71
C LEU A 57 -12.34 11.59 12.11
N GLY A 58 -11.69 12.36 12.99
CA GLY A 58 -11.28 11.87 14.32
C GLY A 58 -10.52 10.52 14.29
N ASP A 59 -10.92 9.60 15.19
CA ASP A 59 -10.33 8.26 15.32
C ASP A 59 -10.56 7.35 14.11
N LEU A 60 -11.52 7.67 13.24
CA LEU A 60 -11.74 6.89 12.03
C LEU A 60 -10.49 6.88 11.14
N LYS A 61 -9.70 7.96 11.10
CA LYS A 61 -8.42 7.96 10.34
C LYS A 61 -7.46 6.91 10.85
N LYS A 62 -7.36 6.74 12.17
CA LYS A 62 -6.50 5.72 12.78
C LYS A 62 -6.93 4.34 12.28
N TRP A 63 -8.22 4.02 12.35
CA TRP A 63 -8.74 2.71 11.94
C TRP A 63 -8.63 2.47 10.44
N VAL A 64 -8.78 3.50 9.61
CA VAL A 64 -8.48 3.41 8.17
C VAL A 64 -7.02 3.04 7.94
N VAL A 65 -6.08 3.71 8.62
CA VAL A 65 -4.65 3.39 8.51
C VAL A 65 -4.33 1.99 9.05
N VAL A 66 -5.00 1.54 10.12
CA VAL A 66 -4.89 0.16 10.61
C VAL A 66 -5.34 -0.83 9.54
N LEU A 67 -6.49 -0.59 8.90
CA LEU A 67 -6.99 -1.46 7.84
C LEU A 67 -6.02 -1.52 6.66
N VAL A 68 -5.47 -0.39 6.23
CA VAL A 68 -4.42 -0.35 5.19
C VAL A 68 -3.22 -1.20 5.61
N GLY A 69 -2.78 -1.07 6.87
CA GLY A 69 -1.66 -1.85 7.39
C GLY A 69 -1.92 -3.36 7.37
N LEU A 70 -3.10 -3.79 7.81
CA LEU A 70 -3.48 -5.21 7.81
C LEU A 70 -3.60 -5.78 6.39
N VAL A 71 -4.19 -5.02 5.47
CA VAL A 71 -4.34 -5.43 4.06
C VAL A 71 -2.95 -5.53 3.40
N ALA A 72 -2.07 -4.57 3.62
CA ALA A 72 -0.71 -4.63 3.08
C ALA A 72 0.10 -5.81 3.66
N LEU A 73 0.01 -6.08 4.97
CA LEU A 73 0.64 -7.27 5.56
C LEU A 73 0.07 -8.57 5.00
N TYR A 74 -1.26 -8.65 4.82
CA TYR A 74 -1.90 -9.81 4.21
C TYR A 74 -1.34 -10.09 2.82
N PHE A 75 -1.32 -9.08 1.93
CA PHE A 75 -0.78 -9.25 0.59
C PHE A 75 0.72 -9.57 0.58
N GLY A 76 1.53 -8.92 1.43
CA GLY A 76 2.95 -9.23 1.54
C GLY A 76 3.22 -10.66 2.01
N ILE A 77 2.46 -11.18 2.99
CA ILE A 77 2.61 -12.56 3.49
C ILE A 77 2.11 -13.57 2.46
N VAL A 78 0.89 -13.37 1.92
CA VAL A 78 0.29 -14.27 0.94
C VAL A 78 1.14 -14.35 -0.32
N GLY A 79 1.69 -13.22 -0.78
CA GLY A 79 2.59 -13.18 -1.92
C GLY A 79 3.80 -14.10 -1.78
N PHE A 80 4.43 -14.14 -0.60
CA PHE A 80 5.51 -15.10 -0.34
C PHE A 80 5.03 -16.56 -0.31
N MET A 81 3.81 -16.83 0.14
CA MET A 81 3.26 -18.19 0.22
C MET A 81 2.91 -18.76 -1.16
N VAL A 82 2.52 -17.90 -2.10
CA VAL A 82 2.09 -18.32 -3.44
C VAL A 82 3.16 -18.11 -4.52
N ALA A 83 4.30 -17.50 -4.18
CA ALA A 83 5.40 -17.26 -5.10
C ALA A 83 5.81 -18.54 -5.85
N GLY A 84 5.74 -18.50 -7.19
CA GLY A 84 6.11 -19.62 -8.07
C GLY A 84 4.98 -20.62 -8.37
N ASN A 85 3.74 -20.33 -7.96
CA ASN A 85 2.55 -21.07 -8.36
C ASN A 85 1.63 -20.14 -9.16
N GLU A 86 1.86 -20.09 -10.47
CA GLU A 86 1.14 -19.26 -11.46
C GLU A 86 -0.34 -19.68 -11.58
N SER A 87 -1.17 -19.36 -10.58
CA SER A 87 -2.62 -19.51 -10.67
C SER A 87 -3.21 -18.39 -11.54
N PRO A 88 -4.32 -18.60 -12.28
CA PRO A 88 -4.94 -17.58 -13.10
C PRO A 88 -5.21 -16.30 -12.30
N ASN A 89 -4.68 -15.19 -12.80
CA ASN A 89 -4.66 -13.91 -12.11
C ASN A 89 -6.05 -13.28 -11.99
N TRP A 90 -6.73 -13.58 -10.88
CA TRP A 90 -7.97 -12.91 -10.51
C TRP A 90 -7.64 -11.53 -9.93
N TYR A 91 -7.68 -10.49 -10.77
CA TYR A 91 -7.55 -9.08 -10.38
C TYR A 91 -6.22 -8.65 -9.73
N GLY A 92 -5.09 -9.26 -10.07
CA GLY A 92 -3.75 -8.88 -9.61
C GLY A 92 -3.22 -9.70 -8.42
N ILE A 93 -4.05 -10.53 -7.78
CA ILE A 93 -3.69 -11.28 -6.56
C ILE A 93 -2.55 -12.29 -6.80
N THR A 94 -2.36 -12.79 -8.03
CA THR A 94 -1.29 -13.76 -8.35
C THR A 94 -0.07 -13.12 -9.02
N ASN A 95 0.01 -11.79 -9.13
CA ASN A 95 1.21 -11.09 -9.57
C ASN A 95 2.13 -10.65 -8.42
N LEU A 96 1.79 -11.06 -7.19
CA LEU A 96 2.63 -10.93 -5.98
C LEU A 96 3.90 -11.81 -6.03
N GLU A 97 4.23 -12.39 -7.18
CA GLU A 97 5.40 -13.25 -7.37
C GLU A 97 6.71 -12.46 -7.46
N ASN A 98 6.63 -11.14 -7.62
CA ASN A 98 7.79 -10.31 -7.52
C ASN A 98 8.27 -10.26 -6.04
N PRO A 99 9.47 -10.80 -5.72
CA PRO A 99 9.98 -10.80 -4.36
C PRO A 99 10.06 -9.39 -3.75
N LEU A 100 10.38 -8.35 -4.54
CA LEU A 100 10.48 -6.99 -4.03
C LEU A 100 9.12 -6.39 -3.67
N ASP A 101 8.06 -6.73 -4.40
CA ASP A 101 6.73 -6.18 -4.12
C ASP A 101 6.20 -6.68 -2.76
N ASN A 102 6.42 -7.94 -2.43
CA ASN A 102 6.07 -8.49 -1.12
C ASN A 102 6.81 -7.78 0.02
N PHE A 103 8.11 -7.48 -0.15
CA PHE A 103 8.85 -6.71 0.84
C PHE A 103 8.31 -5.28 0.99
N VAL A 104 7.93 -4.64 -0.11
CA VAL A 104 7.31 -3.30 -0.07
C VAL A 104 6.00 -3.35 0.71
N HIS A 105 5.13 -4.32 0.43
CA HIS A 105 3.87 -4.51 1.15
C HIS A 105 4.06 -4.76 2.65
N LEU A 106 5.04 -5.60 3.04
CA LEU A 106 5.40 -5.79 4.45
C LEU A 106 5.87 -4.49 5.10
N ALA A 107 6.76 -3.74 4.43
CA ALA A 107 7.29 -2.49 4.94
C ALA A 107 6.19 -1.43 5.11
N VAL A 108 5.29 -1.31 4.12
CA VAL A 108 4.12 -0.41 4.17
C VAL A 108 3.17 -0.83 5.29
N GLY A 109 2.93 -2.13 5.46
CA GLY A 109 2.10 -2.68 6.53
C GLY A 109 2.61 -2.29 7.92
N VAL A 110 3.90 -2.53 8.18
CA VAL A 110 4.56 -2.13 9.44
C VAL A 110 4.53 -0.60 9.61
N TRP A 111 4.83 0.16 8.57
CA TRP A 111 4.81 1.62 8.61
C TRP A 111 3.42 2.18 8.95
N ALA A 112 2.36 1.64 8.35
CA ALA A 112 0.97 2.02 8.62
C ALA A 112 0.57 1.74 10.07
N LEU A 113 0.84 0.53 10.58
CA LEU A 113 0.52 0.17 11.95
C LEU A 113 1.34 1.01 12.96
N ALA A 114 2.61 1.27 12.67
CA ALA A 114 3.43 2.17 13.47
C ALA A 114 2.84 3.60 13.49
N ALA A 115 2.38 4.11 12.33
CA ALA A 115 1.73 5.42 12.26
C ALA A 115 0.38 5.45 13.00
N ALA A 116 -0.33 4.33 13.10
CA ALA A 116 -1.60 4.23 13.82
C ALA A 116 -1.45 4.19 15.35
N PHE A 117 -0.36 3.59 15.86
CA PHE A 117 -0.24 3.27 17.29
C PHE A 117 0.94 3.90 18.01
N MET A 118 2.02 4.28 17.31
CA MET A 118 3.26 4.73 17.97
C MET A 118 3.36 6.25 18.13
N ASN A 119 2.34 7.03 17.75
CA ASN A 119 2.35 8.46 18.06
C ASN A 119 1.92 8.66 19.51
N LYS A 120 2.82 9.25 20.29
CA LYS A 120 2.48 9.80 21.59
C LYS A 120 1.42 10.88 21.39
N PRO A 121 0.36 10.93 22.21
CA PRO A 121 -0.50 12.10 22.25
C PRO A 121 0.38 13.32 22.52
N THR A 122 0.31 14.31 21.63
CA THR A 122 0.81 15.64 21.97
C THR A 122 -0.03 16.08 23.15
N GLN A 123 0.58 16.22 24.33
CA GLN A 123 -0.11 16.74 25.50
C GLN A 123 -0.70 18.10 25.10
N ALA A 124 -2.03 18.22 25.24
CA ALA A 124 -2.76 19.47 25.10
C ALA A 124 -2.55 20.32 26.35
#